data_AF-A0A4D4LEI7-F1
#
_entry.id   AF-A0A4D4LEI7-F1
#
_cell.length_a   1.000
_cell.length_b   1.000
_cell.length_c   1.000
_cell.angle_alpha   90.00
_cell.angle_beta   90.00
_cell.angle_gamma   90.00
#
_symmetry.space_group_name_H-M   'P 1'
#
loop_
_entity.id
_entity.type
_entity.pdbx_description
1 polymer ?
#
loop_
_entity_poly.entity_id
_entity_poly.type
_entity_poly.pdbx_seq_one_letter_code
_entity_poly.pdbx_strand_id
1 'polypeptide(L)'
;MASTVALFARHPLLRIRGALALLVFAAFSTLWSGVAQPLSGPPWSLSHTAIGAFGLAGAAGAVAAGVAGRWNDRGLAERTTGVGLALLALSWLPIALTQQSLWALAIGAVLLDFAVQAVHVTNQTLIHAVRPDAGSRIIGGYMVFYSAGSGLGALGSSLAYAAAGWSAVTALGMSFSLAALLLWATTRRNKGRPTCRPAHRVGTEPGRAD
;
A
#
# COMPACT_ATOMS: atom_id res chain seq x y z
N MET A 1 12.19 23.27 -1.30
CA MET A 1 11.91 21.85 -0.94
C MET A 1 11.88 21.57 0.58
N ALA A 2 12.56 22.34 1.43
CA ALA A 2 12.57 22.16 2.89
C ALA A 2 11.18 22.16 3.57
N SER A 3 10.17 22.83 2.98
CA SER A 3 8.81 22.89 3.53
C SER A 3 8.02 21.57 3.42
N THR A 4 8.21 20.77 2.37
CA THR A 4 7.45 19.52 2.14
C THR A 4 7.94 18.37 3.02
N VAL A 5 9.27 18.24 3.14
CA VAL A 5 9.91 17.23 4.02
C VAL A 5 9.62 17.55 5.48
N ALA A 6 9.67 18.82 5.88
CA ALA A 6 9.28 19.24 7.23
C ALA A 6 7.79 18.97 7.53
N LEU A 7 6.90 19.06 6.52
CA LEU A 7 5.48 18.75 6.68
C LEU A 7 5.24 17.26 6.93
N PHE A 8 5.90 16.39 6.15
CA PHE A 8 5.86 14.95 6.36
C PHE A 8 6.52 14.57 7.69
N ALA A 9 7.62 15.21 8.09
CA ALA A 9 8.26 14.93 9.38
C ALA A 9 7.37 15.27 10.59
N ARG A 10 6.53 16.32 10.48
CA ARG A 10 5.68 16.83 11.57
C ARG A 10 4.31 16.17 11.68
N HIS A 11 3.73 15.69 10.57
CA HIS A 11 2.41 15.03 10.61
C HIS A 11 2.54 13.50 10.63
N PRO A 12 2.23 12.84 11.76
CA PRO A 12 2.39 11.39 11.89
C PRO A 12 1.55 10.61 10.86
N LEU A 13 0.37 11.12 10.49
CA LEU A 13 -0.48 10.50 9.46
C LEU A 13 0.20 10.46 8.09
N LEU A 14 0.86 11.55 7.68
CA LEU A 14 1.56 11.61 6.39
C LEU A 14 2.74 10.65 6.35
N ARG A 15 3.46 10.48 7.47
CA ARG A 15 4.55 9.49 7.59
C ARG A 15 4.06 8.06 7.40
N ILE A 16 2.97 7.71 8.10
CA ILE A 16 2.40 6.35 8.03
C ILE A 16 1.91 6.07 6.62
N ARG A 17 1.16 7.01 6.03
CA ARG A 17 0.58 6.83 4.69
C ARG A 17 1.65 6.84 3.59
N GLY A 18 2.72 7.62 3.76
CA GLY A 18 3.92 7.57 2.91
C GLY A 18 4.67 6.24 3.02
N ALA A 19 4.90 5.74 4.23
CA ALA A 19 5.53 4.43 4.45
C ALA A 19 4.69 3.27 3.89
N LEU A 20 3.36 3.33 4.02
CA LEU A 20 2.45 2.39 3.37
C LEU A 20 2.55 2.47 1.84
N ALA A 21 2.64 3.68 1.27
CA ALA A 21 2.85 3.85 -0.16
C ALA A 21 4.14 3.16 -0.62
N LEU A 22 5.25 3.42 0.07
CA LEU A 22 6.54 2.81 -0.24
C LEU A 22 6.43 1.28 -0.27
N LEU A 23 5.87 0.66 0.77
CA LEU A 23 5.80 -0.80 0.87
C LEU A 23 4.84 -1.42 -0.15
N VAL A 24 3.67 -0.81 -0.37
CA VAL A 24 2.67 -1.30 -1.33
C VAL A 24 3.20 -1.20 -2.76
N PHE A 25 3.86 -0.09 -3.11
CA PHE A 25 4.45 0.07 -4.44
C PHE A 25 5.74 -0.72 -4.63
N ALA A 26 6.49 -1.00 -3.57
CA ALA A 26 7.57 -1.98 -3.62
C ALA A 26 7.05 -3.37 -3.96
N ALA A 27 6.00 -3.85 -3.26
CA ALA A 27 5.37 -5.14 -3.56
C ALA A 27 4.84 -5.20 -5.01
N PHE A 28 4.15 -4.14 -5.46
CA PHE A 28 3.66 -4.02 -6.83
C PHE A 28 4.78 -4.11 -7.86
N SER A 29 5.82 -3.29 -7.69
CA SER A 29 6.93 -3.27 -8.63
C SER A 29 7.71 -4.57 -8.59
N THR A 30 7.81 -5.25 -7.44
CA THR A 30 8.47 -6.56 -7.34
C THR A 30 7.80 -7.60 -8.23
N LEU A 31 6.46 -7.66 -8.25
CA LEU A 31 5.76 -8.57 -9.16
C LEU A 31 6.04 -8.18 -10.62
N TRP A 32 5.70 -6.95 -11.00
CA TRP A 32 5.66 -6.54 -12.41
C TRP A 32 7.04 -6.43 -13.06
N SER A 33 8.08 -6.11 -12.29
CA SER A 33 9.46 -6.13 -12.79
C SER A 33 10.02 -7.56 -12.95
N GLY A 34 9.59 -8.51 -12.11
CA GLY A 34 10.13 -9.86 -12.09
C GLY A 34 9.34 -10.90 -12.90
N VAL A 35 8.04 -10.72 -13.10
CA VAL A 35 7.12 -11.75 -13.62
C VAL A 35 7.49 -12.27 -15.01
N ALA A 36 8.18 -11.47 -15.83
CA ALA A 36 8.65 -11.92 -17.13
C ALA A 36 9.67 -13.06 -17.03
N GLN A 37 10.51 -13.09 -15.99
CA GLN A 37 11.57 -14.09 -15.86
C GLN A 37 11.07 -15.54 -15.74
N PRO A 38 10.15 -15.90 -14.82
CA PRO A 38 9.63 -17.27 -14.74
C PRO A 38 8.74 -17.66 -15.93
N LEU A 39 8.15 -16.69 -16.64
CA LEU A 39 7.28 -16.95 -17.79
C LEU A 39 8.04 -17.14 -19.10
N SER A 40 9.20 -16.51 -19.24
CA SER A 40 10.06 -16.63 -20.43
C SER A 40 10.87 -17.93 -20.43
N GLY A 41 11.09 -18.52 -19.26
CA GLY A 41 11.79 -19.80 -19.11
C GLY A 41 10.86 -21.02 -19.11
N PRO A 42 11.42 -22.24 -19.19
CA PRO A 42 10.65 -23.46 -18.94
C PRO A 42 9.97 -23.44 -17.56
N PRO A 43 8.74 -23.98 -17.42
CA PRO A 43 7.99 -24.78 -18.39
C PRO A 43 7.14 -23.97 -19.39
N TRP A 44 7.00 -22.66 -19.21
CA TRP A 44 6.01 -21.88 -19.97
C TRP A 44 6.53 -21.36 -21.31
N SER A 45 7.79 -20.92 -21.35
CA SER A 45 8.47 -20.41 -22.56
C SER A 45 7.60 -19.44 -23.38
N LEU A 46 6.88 -18.54 -22.69
CA LEU A 46 5.92 -17.64 -23.32
C LEU A 46 6.62 -16.55 -24.14
N SER A 47 5.96 -16.12 -25.21
CA SER A 47 6.40 -14.95 -25.98
C SER A 47 6.21 -13.66 -25.17
N HIS A 48 7.00 -12.62 -25.50
CA HIS A 48 6.86 -11.30 -24.88
C HIS A 48 5.43 -10.74 -24.99
N THR A 49 4.73 -11.02 -26.09
CA THR A 49 3.33 -10.60 -26.29
C THR A 49 2.39 -11.30 -25.30
N ALA A 50 2.56 -12.60 -25.08
CA ALA A 50 1.75 -13.36 -24.12
C ALA A 50 2.03 -12.91 -22.68
N ILE A 51 3.30 -12.64 -22.34
CA ILE A 51 3.68 -12.05 -21.05
C ILE A 51 3.05 -10.65 -20.89
N GLY A 52 3.10 -9.83 -21.95
CA GLY A 52 2.49 -8.51 -21.97
C GLY A 52 0.97 -8.53 -21.77
N ALA A 53 0.28 -9.59 -22.23
CA ALA A 53 -1.15 -9.75 -22.03
C ALA A 53 -1.54 -9.88 -20.55
N PHE A 54 -0.65 -10.38 -19.68
CA PHE A 54 -0.89 -10.34 -18.24
C PHE A 54 -1.03 -8.91 -17.72
N GLY A 55 -0.40 -7.92 -18.35
CA GLY A 55 -0.55 -6.49 -18.03
C GLY A 55 -2.00 -5.99 -18.11
N LEU A 56 -2.90 -6.70 -18.81
CA LEU A 56 -4.34 -6.42 -18.79
C LEU A 56 -4.96 -6.67 -17.40
N ALA A 57 -4.32 -7.44 -16.52
CA ALA A 57 -4.70 -7.55 -15.11
C ALA A 57 -4.74 -6.18 -14.42
N GLY A 58 -3.97 -5.20 -14.90
CA GLY A 58 -4.03 -3.81 -14.45
C GLY A 58 -5.42 -3.17 -14.58
N ALA A 59 -6.29 -3.67 -15.47
CA ALA A 59 -7.69 -3.25 -15.54
C ALA A 59 -8.45 -3.51 -14.24
N ALA A 60 -8.09 -4.56 -13.48
CA ALA A 60 -8.64 -4.81 -12.15
C ALA A 60 -8.30 -3.68 -11.17
N GLY A 61 -7.13 -3.07 -11.30
CA GLY A 61 -6.74 -1.88 -10.52
C GLY A 61 -7.64 -0.68 -10.78
N ALA A 62 -8.08 -0.47 -12.03
CA ALA A 62 -9.03 0.61 -12.37
C ALA A 62 -10.40 0.38 -11.71
N VAL A 63 -10.90 -0.86 -11.73
CA VAL A 63 -12.14 -1.23 -11.02
C VAL A 63 -12.00 -1.01 -9.51
N ALA A 64 -10.85 -1.39 -8.94
CA ALA A 64 -10.56 -1.22 -7.53
C ALA A 64 -10.59 0.24 -7.09
N ALA A 65 -10.09 1.16 -7.92
CA ALA A 65 -10.13 2.59 -7.65
C ALA A 65 -11.57 3.09 -7.43
N GLY A 66 -12.51 2.67 -8.30
CA GLY A 66 -13.92 3.02 -8.18
C GLY A 66 -14.59 2.41 -6.94
N VAL A 67 -14.29 1.16 -6.60
CA VAL A 67 -14.82 0.51 -5.38
C VAL A 67 -14.29 1.19 -4.13
N ALA A 68 -12.99 1.45 -4.08
CA ALA A 68 -12.32 2.08 -2.95
C ALA A 68 -12.82 3.51 -2.73
N GLY A 69 -12.99 4.31 -3.79
CA GLY A 69 -13.59 5.64 -3.70
C GLY A 69 -14.95 5.61 -3.01
N ARG A 70 -15.87 4.77 -3.47
CA ARG A 70 -17.21 4.63 -2.86
C ARG A 70 -17.17 4.23 -1.38
N TRP A 71 -16.23 3.38 -0.98
CA TRP A 71 -16.09 2.97 0.43
C TRP A 71 -15.45 4.07 1.28
N ASN A 72 -14.54 4.85 0.71
CA ASN A 72 -13.92 5.99 1.37
C ASN A 72 -14.93 7.11 1.61
N ASP A 73 -15.81 7.37 0.65
CA ASP A 73 -16.91 8.35 0.78
C ASP A 73 -17.90 7.95 1.89
N ARG A 74 -18.00 6.66 2.20
CA ARG A 74 -18.80 6.11 3.32
C ARG A 74 -18.05 6.11 4.66
N GLY A 75 -16.86 6.73 4.74
CA GLY A 75 -16.04 6.77 5.95
C GLY A 75 -15.34 5.46 6.30
N LEU A 76 -15.27 4.49 5.38
CA LEU A 76 -14.68 3.16 5.62
C LEU A 76 -13.17 3.09 5.31
N ALA A 77 -12.50 4.22 5.11
CA ALA A 77 -11.11 4.31 4.64
C ALA A 77 -10.10 3.44 5.43
N GLU A 78 -10.19 3.41 6.76
CA GLU A 78 -9.30 2.54 7.56
C GLU A 78 -9.60 1.05 7.36
N ARG A 79 -10.88 0.68 7.19
CA ARG A 79 -11.25 -0.72 6.87
C ARG A 79 -10.80 -1.10 5.48
N THR A 80 -10.99 -0.22 4.49
CA THR A 80 -10.50 -0.41 3.11
C THR A 80 -8.98 -0.62 3.10
N THR A 81 -8.24 0.16 3.88
CA THR A 81 -6.78 0.00 4.02
C THR A 81 -6.42 -1.37 4.59
N GLY A 82 -7.04 -1.78 5.70
CA GLY A 82 -6.76 -3.06 6.34
C GLY A 82 -7.09 -4.26 5.45
N VAL A 83 -8.26 -4.25 4.82
CA VAL A 83 -8.69 -5.31 3.88
C VAL A 83 -7.77 -5.35 2.67
N GLY A 84 -7.44 -4.19 2.09
CA GLY A 84 -6.52 -4.12 0.96
C GLY A 84 -5.13 -4.67 1.30
N LEU A 85 -4.57 -4.34 2.46
CA LEU A 85 -3.26 -4.85 2.88
C LEU A 85 -3.29 -6.36 3.18
N ALA A 86 -4.36 -6.88 3.77
CA ALA A 86 -4.54 -8.31 3.96
C ALA A 86 -4.65 -9.04 2.62
N LEU A 87 -5.42 -8.48 1.67
CA LEU A 87 -5.56 -9.01 0.32
C LEU A 87 -4.23 -8.99 -0.45
N LEU A 88 -3.45 -7.91 -0.28
CA LEU A 88 -2.10 -7.80 -0.85
C LEU A 88 -1.16 -8.88 -0.30
N ALA A 89 -1.22 -9.20 1.00
CA ALA A 89 -0.41 -10.29 1.54
C ALA A 89 -0.89 -11.65 1.00
N LEU A 90 -2.20 -11.88 0.95
CA LEU A 90 -2.76 -13.14 0.46
C LEU A 90 -2.56 -13.37 -1.04
N SER A 91 -2.45 -12.31 -1.85
CA SER A 91 -2.23 -12.44 -3.30
C SER A 91 -0.90 -13.12 -3.63
N TRP A 92 0.09 -13.06 -2.75
CA TRP A 92 1.37 -13.73 -2.96
C TRP A 92 1.29 -15.26 -2.87
N LEU A 93 0.26 -15.83 -2.23
CA LEU A 93 0.07 -17.27 -2.14
C LEU A 93 -0.15 -17.91 -3.53
N PRO A 94 -1.11 -17.47 -4.35
CA PRO A 94 -1.24 -17.98 -5.71
C PRO A 94 -0.09 -17.53 -6.64
N ILE A 95 0.53 -16.35 -6.42
CA ILE A 95 1.71 -15.91 -7.19
C ILE A 95 2.91 -16.85 -6.94
N ALA A 96 3.06 -17.42 -5.73
CA ALA A 96 4.10 -18.41 -5.47
C ALA A 96 3.95 -19.69 -6.34
N LEU A 97 2.73 -19.98 -6.79
CA LEU A 97 2.40 -21.15 -7.61
C LEU A 97 2.53 -20.89 -9.13
N THR A 98 3.17 -19.79 -9.56
CA THR A 98 3.35 -19.45 -10.98
C THR A 98 3.99 -20.57 -11.80
N GLN A 99 4.90 -21.36 -11.22
CA GLN A 99 5.51 -22.49 -11.95
C GLN A 99 4.53 -23.65 -12.20
N GLN A 100 3.44 -23.73 -11.46
CA GLN A 100 2.43 -24.79 -11.55
C GLN A 100 1.20 -24.36 -12.35
N SER A 101 0.81 -23.07 -12.27
CA SER A 101 -0.42 -22.59 -12.90
C SER A 101 -0.36 -21.11 -13.28
N LEU A 102 -0.54 -20.83 -14.58
CA LEU A 102 -0.74 -19.46 -15.08
C LEU A 102 -2.03 -18.82 -14.56
N TRP A 103 -3.06 -19.63 -14.26
CA TRP A 103 -4.28 -19.13 -13.65
C TRP A 103 -4.05 -18.64 -12.22
N ALA A 104 -3.19 -19.33 -11.46
CA ALA A 104 -2.80 -18.88 -10.13
C ALA A 104 -2.07 -17.53 -10.21
N LEU A 105 -1.15 -17.37 -11.16
CA LEU A 105 -0.51 -16.08 -11.41
C LEU A 105 -1.54 -15.00 -11.79
N ALA A 106 -2.47 -15.28 -12.71
CA ALA A 106 -3.48 -14.31 -13.15
C ALA A 106 -4.37 -13.85 -11.99
N ILE A 107 -4.87 -14.79 -11.19
CA ILE A 107 -5.67 -14.49 -9.99
C ILE A 107 -4.84 -13.66 -9.00
N GLY A 108 -3.61 -14.08 -8.73
CA GLY A 108 -2.71 -13.36 -7.83
C GLY A 108 -2.41 -11.93 -8.28
N ALA A 109 -2.09 -11.73 -9.56
CA ALA A 109 -1.84 -10.41 -10.14
C ALA A 109 -3.07 -9.50 -10.05
N VAL A 110 -4.27 -10.02 -10.36
CA VAL A 110 -5.53 -9.28 -10.23
C VAL A 110 -5.80 -8.86 -8.78
N LEU A 111 -5.61 -9.79 -7.81
CA LEU A 111 -5.81 -9.48 -6.40
C LEU A 111 -4.79 -8.45 -5.89
N LEU A 112 -3.53 -8.57 -6.34
CA LEU A 112 -2.47 -7.64 -6.02
C LEU A 112 -2.79 -6.24 -6.56
N ASP A 113 -3.12 -6.11 -7.85
CA ASP A 113 -3.43 -4.82 -8.48
C ASP A 113 -4.66 -4.16 -7.86
N PHE A 114 -5.69 -4.97 -7.56
CA PHE A 114 -6.87 -4.51 -6.86
C PHE A 114 -6.51 -3.96 -5.48
N ALA A 115 -5.74 -4.72 -4.70
CA ALA A 115 -5.33 -4.32 -3.37
C ALA A 115 -4.48 -3.04 -3.38
N VAL A 116 -3.50 -2.96 -4.28
CA VAL A 116 -2.61 -1.80 -4.46
C VAL A 116 -3.44 -0.57 -4.78
N GLN A 117 -4.35 -0.64 -5.76
CA GLN A 117 -5.17 0.51 -6.12
C GLN A 117 -6.18 0.90 -5.04
N ALA A 118 -6.77 -0.06 -4.34
CA ALA A 118 -7.64 0.23 -3.22
C ALA A 118 -6.92 1.00 -2.11
N VAL A 119 -5.71 0.56 -1.73
CA VAL A 119 -4.90 1.24 -0.71
C VAL A 119 -4.38 2.58 -1.22
N HIS A 120 -3.97 2.68 -2.49
CA HIS A 120 -3.46 3.91 -3.08
C HIS A 120 -4.52 5.02 -3.10
N VAL A 121 -5.70 4.75 -3.66
CA VAL A 121 -6.82 5.70 -3.70
C VAL A 121 -7.20 6.11 -2.29
N THR A 122 -7.28 5.17 -1.35
CA THR A 122 -7.57 5.46 0.05
C THR A 122 -6.52 6.34 0.71
N ASN A 123 -5.24 6.10 0.45
CA ASN A 123 -4.17 6.95 0.93
C ASN A 123 -4.27 8.36 0.34
N GLN A 124 -4.56 8.50 -0.96
CA GLN A 124 -4.74 9.79 -1.60
C GLN A 124 -5.93 10.57 -1.00
N THR A 125 -7.09 9.93 -0.83
CA THR A 125 -8.28 10.57 -0.22
C THR A 125 -7.97 11.10 1.17
N LEU A 126 -7.35 10.27 2.02
CA LEU A 126 -7.02 10.65 3.40
C LEU A 126 -5.95 11.74 3.48
N ILE A 127 -4.96 11.69 2.61
CA ILE A 127 -3.89 12.69 2.54
C ILE A 127 -4.45 14.05 2.07
N HIS A 128 -5.30 14.04 1.05
CA HIS A 128 -5.93 15.24 0.52
C HIS A 128 -6.83 15.92 1.57
N ALA A 129 -7.55 15.14 2.38
CA ALA A 129 -8.41 15.65 3.46
C ALA A 129 -7.64 16.40 4.58
N VAL A 130 -6.32 16.18 4.74
CA VAL A 130 -5.53 16.82 5.80
C VAL A 130 -5.34 18.32 5.56
N ARG A 131 -5.05 18.73 4.31
CA ARG A 131 -4.96 20.14 3.91
C ARG A 131 -5.29 20.31 2.43
N PRO A 132 -6.55 20.61 2.10
CA PRO A 132 -6.98 20.88 0.72
C PRO A 132 -6.15 22.00 0.07
N ASP A 133 -5.85 23.07 0.83
CA ASP A 133 -5.13 24.27 0.36
C ASP A 133 -3.65 24.00 0.00
N ALA A 134 -3.09 22.88 0.45
CA ALA A 134 -1.71 22.46 0.15
C ALA A 134 -1.65 21.11 -0.57
N GLY A 135 -2.76 20.67 -1.18
CA GLY A 135 -2.92 19.32 -1.74
C GLY A 135 -1.81 18.89 -2.68
N SER A 136 -1.39 19.75 -3.62
CA SER A 136 -0.33 19.44 -4.59
C SER A 136 1.02 19.10 -3.94
N ARG A 137 1.39 19.79 -2.86
CA ARG A 137 2.65 19.54 -2.15
C ARG A 137 2.62 18.22 -1.39
N ILE A 138 1.48 17.90 -0.77
CA ILE A 138 1.35 16.68 0.01
C ILE A 138 1.28 15.45 -0.90
N ILE A 139 0.55 15.56 -2.02
CA ILE A 139 0.54 14.54 -3.07
C ILE A 139 1.96 14.38 -3.66
N GLY A 140 2.67 15.47 -3.91
CA GLY A 140 4.07 15.42 -4.37
C GLY A 140 4.97 14.64 -3.39
N GLY A 141 4.84 14.90 -2.09
CA GLY A 141 5.57 14.14 -1.06
C GLY A 141 5.20 12.66 -1.03
N TYR A 142 3.92 12.33 -1.22
CA TYR A 142 3.45 10.94 -1.35
C TYR A 142 4.06 10.25 -2.57
N MET A 143 4.16 10.95 -3.70
CA MET A 143 4.75 10.41 -4.94
C MET A 143 6.25 10.14 -4.81
N VAL A 144 6.96 10.81 -3.90
CA VAL A 144 8.36 10.45 -3.60
C VAL A 144 8.44 9.05 -2.98
N PHE A 145 7.56 8.73 -2.02
CA PHE A 145 7.51 7.39 -1.42
C PHE A 145 7.07 6.32 -2.44
N TYR A 146 6.10 6.65 -3.28
CA TYR A 146 5.69 5.82 -4.41
C TYR A 146 6.89 5.45 -5.31
N SER A 147 7.66 6.46 -5.74
CA SER A 147 8.78 6.26 -6.66
C SER A 147 9.92 5.50 -6.00
N ALA A 148 10.23 5.84 -4.74
CA ALA A 148 11.23 5.11 -3.95
C ALA A 148 10.84 3.63 -3.76
N GLY A 149 9.58 3.36 -3.41
CA GLY A 149 9.05 2.01 -3.28
C GLY A 149 9.17 1.24 -4.59
N SER A 150 8.73 1.84 -5.71
CA SER A 150 8.82 1.22 -7.04
C SER A 150 10.25 0.88 -7.42
N GLY A 151 11.20 1.81 -7.22
CA GLY A 151 12.62 1.57 -7.47
C GLY A 151 13.20 0.44 -6.61
N LEU A 152 12.88 0.42 -5.31
CA LEU A 152 13.31 -0.65 -4.40
C LEU A 152 12.72 -2.00 -4.78
N GLY A 153 11.44 -2.05 -5.16
CA GLY A 153 10.76 -3.27 -5.59
C GLY A 153 11.34 -3.83 -6.88
N ALA A 154 11.63 -2.99 -7.87
CA ALA A 154 12.26 -3.38 -9.13
C ALA A 154 13.67 -3.92 -8.93
N LEU A 155 14.53 -3.18 -8.23
CA LEU A 155 15.90 -3.61 -7.92
C LEU A 155 15.90 -4.89 -7.07
N GLY A 156 15.06 -4.93 -6.04
CA GLY A 156 14.91 -6.07 -5.15
C GLY A 156 14.44 -7.32 -5.89
N SER A 157 13.51 -7.19 -6.84
CA SER A 157 13.06 -8.30 -7.68
C SER A 157 14.20 -8.91 -8.49
N SER A 158 14.98 -8.08 -9.18
CA SER A 158 16.11 -8.55 -10.00
C SER A 158 17.15 -9.28 -9.16
N LEU A 159 17.51 -8.72 -7.99
CA LEU A 159 18.47 -9.34 -7.08
C LEU A 159 17.93 -10.63 -6.46
N ALA A 160 16.68 -10.64 -6.02
CA ALA A 160 16.03 -11.82 -5.44
C ALA A 160 15.95 -12.96 -6.45
N TYR A 161 15.57 -12.66 -7.70
CA TYR A 161 15.52 -13.65 -8.75
C TYR A 161 16.92 -14.21 -9.07
N ALA A 162 17.94 -13.35 -9.15
CA ALA A 162 19.30 -13.81 -9.38
C ALA A 162 19.82 -14.72 -8.25
N ALA A 163 19.40 -14.46 -7.01
CA ALA A 163 19.86 -15.21 -5.83
C ALA A 163 19.20 -16.59 -5.69
N ALA A 164 17.88 -16.70 -5.86
CA ALA A 164 17.15 -17.97 -5.68
C ALA A 164 15.90 -18.12 -6.56
N GLY A 165 15.82 -17.38 -7.66
CA GLY A 165 14.73 -17.47 -8.62
C GLY A 165 13.40 -16.92 -8.09
N TRP A 166 12.30 -17.45 -8.64
CA TRP A 166 10.96 -16.93 -8.38
C TRP A 166 10.52 -17.00 -6.91
N SER A 167 10.94 -18.04 -6.18
CA SER A 167 10.59 -18.19 -4.76
C SER A 167 11.09 -17.00 -3.93
N ALA A 168 12.31 -16.52 -4.17
CA ALA A 168 12.83 -15.34 -3.48
C ALA A 168 12.10 -14.05 -3.88
N VAL A 169 11.68 -13.89 -5.15
CA VAL A 169 10.86 -12.75 -5.58
C VAL A 169 9.52 -12.73 -4.85
N THR A 170 8.85 -13.89 -4.75
CA THR A 170 7.56 -13.98 -4.05
C THR A 170 7.70 -13.81 -2.54
N ALA A 171 8.77 -14.32 -1.94
CA ALA A 171 9.08 -14.09 -0.52
C ALA A 171 9.37 -12.60 -0.24
N LEU A 172 10.09 -11.92 -1.13
CA LEU A 172 10.34 -10.48 -1.02
C LEU A 172 9.04 -9.68 -1.08
N GLY A 173 8.19 -9.95 -2.07
CA GLY A 173 6.88 -9.31 -2.20
C GLY A 173 5.95 -9.55 -1.01
N MET A 174 5.90 -10.79 -0.52
CA MET A 174 5.19 -11.16 0.70
C MET A 174 5.73 -10.38 1.91
N SER A 175 7.05 -10.22 2.02
CA SER A 175 7.67 -9.49 3.13
C SER A 175 7.26 -8.02 3.16
N PHE A 176 7.24 -7.33 2.00
CA PHE A 176 6.76 -5.96 1.91
C PHE A 176 5.28 -5.85 2.29
N SER A 177 4.46 -6.80 1.85
CA SER A 177 3.03 -6.83 2.12
C SER A 177 2.71 -7.06 3.59
N LEU A 178 3.41 -8.01 4.23
CA LEU A 178 3.30 -8.27 5.66
C LEU A 178 3.81 -7.09 6.50
N ALA A 179 4.93 -6.46 6.09
CA ALA A 179 5.44 -5.27 6.74
C ALA A 179 4.43 -4.10 6.67
N ALA A 180 3.77 -3.92 5.52
CA ALA A 180 2.73 -2.90 5.36
C ALA A 180 1.52 -3.18 6.26
N LEU A 181 1.07 -4.44 6.30
CA LEU A 181 -0.03 -4.87 7.17
C LEU A 181 0.31 -4.68 8.65
N LEU A 182 1.51 -5.05 9.07
CA LEU A 182 1.99 -4.87 10.44
C LEU A 182 2.09 -3.39 10.82
N LEU A 183 2.63 -2.56 9.92
CA LEU A 183 2.70 -1.11 10.11
C LEU A 183 1.30 -0.52 10.30
N TRP A 184 0.34 -0.90 9.46
CA TRP A 184 -1.05 -0.45 9.62
C TRP A 184 -1.65 -0.93 10.95
N ALA A 185 -1.51 -2.21 11.28
CA ALA A 185 -2.09 -2.80 12.50
C ALA A 185 -1.54 -2.17 13.78
N THR A 186 -0.22 -1.95 13.86
CA THR A 186 0.44 -1.31 15.02
C THR A 186 -0.02 0.14 15.17
N THR A 187 -0.13 0.88 14.06
CA THR A 187 -0.50 2.29 14.14
C THR A 187 -2.00 2.51 14.37
N ARG A 188 -2.86 1.56 13.97
CA ARG A 188 -4.29 1.56 14.32
C ARG A 188 -4.49 1.36 15.82
N ARG A 189 -3.76 0.43 16.44
CA ARG A 189 -3.85 0.17 17.90
C ARG A 189 -3.47 1.41 18.72
N ASN A 190 -2.51 2.20 18.24
CA ASN A 190 -2.04 3.38 18.97
C ASN A 190 -3.04 4.55 18.99
N LYS A 191 -4.01 4.60 18.06
CA LYS A 191 -5.13 5.58 18.08
C LYS A 191 -6.25 5.20 19.06
N GLY A 192 -6.26 3.95 19.57
CA GLY A 192 -7.34 3.38 20.38
C GLY A 192 -7.17 3.52 21.91
N ARG A 193 -6.13 4.20 22.40
CA ARG A 193 -6.07 4.59 23.82
C ARG A 193 -6.75 5.95 23.98
N PRO A 194 -7.99 6.04 24.49
CA PRO A 194 -8.44 7.30 25.03
C PRO A 194 -7.47 7.62 26.16
N THR A 195 -6.70 8.68 26.00
CA THR A 195 -6.06 9.33 27.15
C THR A 195 -7.21 9.73 28.04
N CYS A 196 -7.44 8.94 29.10
CA CYS A 196 -8.34 9.30 30.18
C CYS A 196 -7.73 10.56 30.79
N ARG A 197 -8.16 11.73 30.29
CA ARG A 197 -7.80 13.02 30.86
C ARG A 197 -8.66 13.10 32.13
N PRO A 198 -8.08 13.11 33.33
CA PRO A 198 -8.89 13.25 34.53
C PRO A 198 -9.65 14.57 34.42
N ALA A 199 -10.98 14.46 34.42
CA ALA A 199 -11.88 15.59 34.61
C ALA A 199 -11.82 16.03 36.08
N HIS A 200 -12.13 17.31 36.32
CA HIS A 200 -12.26 18.02 37.60
C HIS A 200 -10.98 18.55 38.26
N ARG A 201 -10.95 19.79 38.77
CA ARG A 201 -12.06 20.62 39.29
C ARG A 201 -12.03 22.06 38.75
N VAL A 202 -13.15 22.52 38.21
CA VAL A 202 -13.52 23.94 38.21
C VAL A 202 -13.94 24.25 39.65
N GLY A 203 -13.19 25.12 40.32
CA GLY A 203 -13.57 25.68 41.60
C GLY A 203 -14.75 26.62 41.40
N THR A 204 -15.92 26.22 41.89
CA THR A 204 -17.01 27.13 42.21
C THR A 204 -16.68 27.77 43.57
N GLU A 205 -16.45 29.07 43.60
CA GLU A 205 -16.72 29.86 44.81
C GLU A 205 -17.76 30.94 44.49
N PRO A 206 -18.65 31.23 45.45
CA PRO A 206 -19.91 31.93 45.22
C PRO A 206 -19.73 33.44 45.31
N GLY A 207 -20.68 34.16 44.71
CA GLY A 207 -20.73 35.60 44.74
C GLY A 207 -20.73 36.19 46.16
N ARG A 208 -20.16 37.39 46.26
CA ARG A 208 -20.55 38.37 47.26
C ARG A 208 -20.65 39.73 46.57
N ALA A 209 -21.89 40.10 46.28
CA ALA A 209 -22.30 41.49 46.26
C ALA A 209 -22.31 41.98 47.71
N ASP A 210 -21.78 43.19 47.90
CA ASP A 210 -22.15 44.24 48.86
C ASP A 210 -20.92 45.08 49.22
#